data_AF-F0SAD5-F1
#
_entry.id   AF-F0SAD5-F1
#
_cell.length_a   1.000
_cell.length_b   1.000
_cell.length_c   1.000
_cell.angle_alpha   90.00
_cell.angle_beta   90.00
_cell.angle_gamma   90.00
#
_symmetry.space_group_name_H-M   'P 1'
#
loop_
_entity.id
_entity.type
_entity.pdbx_description
1 polymer ?
#
loop_
_entity_poly.entity_id
_entity_poly.type
_entity_poly.pdbx_seq_one_letter_code
_entity_poly.pdbx_strand_id
1 'polypeptide(L)'
;MAHEIKINGADSEIAYSLFFENGTYQELVKAPAKKSGLQQDWPDQDGIEVDMTANKYQSKPVALPAVIYAQSEAELLLKYNAFVTGVLLAPARITVDAVGLNRRFSLRYESVSNTVWNETDVTFAINLIDDFPATITPIP
;
A
#
# COMPACT_ATOMS: atom_id res chain seq x y z
N MET A 1 -5.91 -7.89 -18.07
CA MET A 1 -6.28 -8.61 -16.84
C MET A 1 -6.42 -7.55 -15.76
N ALA A 2 -7.65 -7.18 -15.40
CA ALA A 2 -7.87 -6.25 -14.30
C ALA A 2 -7.50 -6.98 -13.01
N HIS A 3 -6.58 -6.41 -12.24
CA HIS A 3 -6.20 -6.92 -10.95
C HIS A 3 -7.35 -6.61 -9.98
N GLU A 4 -8.21 -7.58 -9.68
CA GLU A 4 -9.31 -7.39 -8.73
C GLU A 4 -8.72 -7.06 -7.35
N ILE A 5 -8.88 -5.80 -6.94
CA ILE A 5 -8.42 -5.27 -5.66
C ILE A 5 -9.63 -4.75 -4.91
N LYS A 6 -9.77 -5.18 -3.65
CA LYS A 6 -10.80 -4.70 -2.75
C LYS A 6 -10.18 -3.85 -1.66
N ILE A 7 -10.81 -2.73 -1.36
CA ILE A 7 -10.42 -1.85 -0.25
C ILE A 7 -11.51 -1.97 0.81
N ASN A 8 -11.13 -2.32 2.04
CA ASN A 8 -12.06 -2.53 3.15
C ASN A 8 -13.19 -3.53 2.83
N GLY A 9 -12.90 -4.52 1.97
CA GLY A 9 -13.85 -5.54 1.52
C GLY A 9 -14.76 -5.12 0.37
N ALA A 10 -14.76 -3.84 -0.02
CA ALA A 10 -15.50 -3.33 -1.18
C ALA A 10 -14.64 -3.36 -2.45
N ASP A 11 -15.24 -3.70 -3.58
CA ASP A 11 -14.58 -3.65 -4.88
C ASP A 11 -14.18 -2.21 -5.23
N SER A 12 -12.90 -1.99 -5.57
CA SER A 12 -12.38 -0.64 -5.78
C SER A 12 -12.97 0.06 -7.01
N GLU A 13 -13.22 -0.69 -8.09
CA GLU A 13 -13.77 -0.15 -9.32
C GLU A 13 -15.25 0.21 -9.12
N ILE A 14 -16.02 -0.69 -8.51
CA ILE A 14 -17.46 -0.50 -8.33
C ILE A 14 -17.76 0.52 -7.24
N ALA A 15 -17.11 0.44 -6.08
CA ALA A 15 -17.45 1.26 -4.92
C ALA A 15 -16.87 2.68 -5.02
N TYR A 16 -15.71 2.84 -5.65
CA TYR A 16 -14.97 4.10 -5.62
C TYR A 16 -14.63 4.67 -7.01
N SER A 17 -15.01 3.98 -8.10
CA SER A 17 -14.54 4.33 -9.46
C SER A 17 -13.01 4.41 -9.54
N LEU A 18 -12.32 3.63 -8.70
CA LEU A 18 -10.87 3.64 -8.53
C LEU A 18 -10.27 2.44 -9.24
N PHE A 19 -9.29 2.68 -10.10
CA PHE A 19 -8.57 1.66 -10.82
C PHE A 19 -7.11 1.70 -10.41
N PHE A 20 -6.53 0.54 -10.12
CA PHE A 20 -5.11 0.42 -9.80
C PHE A 20 -4.29 0.22 -11.07
N GLU A 21 -3.16 0.92 -11.16
CA GLU A 21 -2.27 0.80 -12.30
C GLU A 21 -1.37 -0.44 -12.20
N ASN A 22 -0.70 -0.77 -13.31
CA ASN A 22 0.27 -1.86 -13.34
C ASN A 22 1.42 -1.59 -12.37
N GLY A 23 1.91 -2.63 -11.70
CA GLY A 23 2.92 -2.51 -10.63
C GLY A 23 2.36 -2.55 -9.21
N THR A 24 1.05 -2.35 -9.04
CA THR A 24 0.37 -2.43 -7.72
C THR A 24 0.66 -3.75 -6.99
N TYR A 25 0.56 -4.89 -7.68
CA TYR A 25 0.91 -6.19 -7.09
C TYR A 25 2.40 -6.32 -6.76
N GLN A 26 3.28 -5.72 -7.57
CA GLN A 26 4.73 -5.75 -7.33
C GLN A 26 5.09 -5.01 -6.05
N GLU A 27 4.48 -3.84 -5.81
CA GLU A 27 4.66 -3.08 -4.56
C GLU A 27 4.12 -3.83 -3.34
N LEU A 28 2.96 -4.51 -3.49
CA LEU A 28 2.39 -5.33 -2.42
C LEU A 28 3.27 -6.54 -2.05
N VAL A 29 3.87 -7.23 -3.03
CA VAL A 29 4.72 -8.41 -2.76
C VAL A 29 6.18 -8.09 -2.51
N LYS A 30 6.59 -6.83 -2.65
CA LYS A 30 7.96 -6.36 -2.39
C LYS A 30 8.43 -6.81 -1.00
N ALA A 31 9.63 -7.37 -0.95
CA ALA A 31 10.22 -7.86 0.29
C ALA A 31 10.53 -6.69 1.24
N PRO A 32 10.21 -6.79 2.54
CA PRO A 32 10.57 -5.77 3.51
C PRO A 32 12.06 -5.80 3.83
N ALA A 33 12.63 -4.64 4.17
CA ALA A 33 13.99 -4.57 4.68
C ALA A 33 14.09 -5.24 6.06
N LYS A 34 15.21 -5.92 6.33
CA LYS A 34 15.50 -6.44 7.67
C LYS A 34 15.84 -5.29 8.61
N LYS A 35 15.43 -5.40 9.88
CA LYS A 35 15.99 -4.53 10.92
C LYS A 35 17.44 -4.94 11.12
N SER A 36 18.34 -3.95 11.24
CA SER A 36 19.71 -4.19 11.68
C SER A 36 19.65 -4.85 13.07
N GLY A 37 20.17 -6.06 13.19
CA GLY A 37 20.41 -6.70 14.49
C GLY A 37 21.43 -5.91 15.30
N LEU A 38 21.66 -6.33 16.55
CA LEU A 38 22.81 -5.83 17.31
C LEU A 38 24.09 -6.22 16.54
N GLN A 39 24.93 -5.24 16.21
CA GLN A 39 26.18 -5.46 15.49
C GLN A 39 27.35 -5.16 16.42
N GLN A 40 28.35 -6.01 16.43
CA GLN A 40 29.65 -5.76 17.06
C GLN A 40 30.72 -5.78 15.98
N ASP A 41 31.44 -4.67 15.89
CA ASP A 41 32.58 -4.49 15.00
C ASP A 41 33.82 -4.32 15.90
N TRP A 42 34.60 -5.38 16.00
CA TRP A 42 35.75 -5.46 16.89
C TRP A 42 37.01 -5.05 16.10
N PRO A 43 37.77 -4.02 16.50
CA PRO A 43 38.89 -3.49 15.70
C PRO A 43 40.01 -4.48 15.39
N ASP A 44 40.08 -5.56 16.14
CA ASP A 44 41.07 -6.63 16.06
C ASP A 44 40.61 -7.84 15.23
N GLN A 45 39.39 -7.82 14.68
CA GLN A 45 38.85 -8.90 13.85
C GLN A 45 38.42 -8.40 12.48
N ASP A 46 38.49 -9.29 11.50
CA ASP A 46 37.95 -9.02 10.17
C ASP A 46 36.42 -9.23 10.18
N GLY A 47 35.68 -8.19 9.79
CA GLY A 47 34.23 -8.24 9.62
C GLY A 47 33.44 -7.83 10.86
N ILE A 48 32.14 -8.11 10.84
CA ILE A 48 31.20 -7.73 11.91
C ILE A 48 30.40 -8.95 12.37
N GLU A 49 30.16 -9.03 13.67
CA GLU A 49 29.24 -10.01 14.24
C GLU A 49 27.85 -9.39 14.34
N VAL A 50 26.83 -10.08 13.81
CA VAL A 50 25.44 -9.61 13.84
C VAL A 50 24.57 -10.63 14.57
N ASP A 51 23.87 -10.18 15.61
CA ASP A 51 22.87 -11.00 16.27
C ASP A 51 21.67 -11.23 15.34
N MET A 52 21.49 -12.49 14.93
CA MET A 52 20.40 -12.96 14.07
C MET A 52 19.40 -13.86 14.79
N THR A 53 19.38 -13.88 16.13
CA THR A 53 18.49 -14.74 16.93
C THR A 53 17.01 -14.57 16.62
N ALA A 54 16.58 -13.37 16.19
CA ALA A 54 15.22 -13.14 15.69
C ALA A 54 15.21 -12.30 14.39
N ASN A 55 14.66 -12.86 13.32
CA ASN A 55 14.41 -12.08 12.10
C ASN A 55 13.26 -11.08 12.34
N LYS A 56 13.61 -9.80 12.46
CA LYS A 56 12.67 -8.69 12.51
C LYS A 56 12.83 -7.84 11.25
N TYR A 57 11.71 -7.33 10.76
CA TYR A 57 11.66 -6.53 9.53
C TYR A 57 11.23 -5.10 9.86
N GLN A 58 11.74 -4.14 9.09
CA GLN A 58 11.31 -2.75 9.14
C GLN A 58 9.89 -2.62 8.57
N SER A 59 9.17 -1.55 8.96
CA SER A 59 7.92 -1.20 8.30
C SER A 59 8.19 -0.96 6.82
N LYS A 60 7.32 -1.47 5.97
CA LYS A 60 7.48 -1.40 4.51
C LYS A 60 6.59 -0.31 3.94
N PRO A 61 7.15 0.76 3.33
CA PRO A 61 6.34 1.69 2.55
C PRO A 61 5.86 1.00 1.27
N VAL A 62 4.61 1.26 0.91
CA VAL A 62 3.90 0.67 -0.22
C VAL A 62 3.21 1.81 -0.96
N ALA A 63 3.65 2.12 -2.17
CA ALA A 63 3.02 3.13 -3.00
C ALA A 63 2.12 2.45 -4.04
N LEU A 64 0.81 2.62 -3.92
CA LEU A 64 -0.15 2.03 -4.85
C LEU A 64 -0.58 3.09 -5.87
N PRO A 65 -0.17 2.99 -7.14
CA PRO A 65 -0.60 3.90 -8.18
C PRO A 65 -2.06 3.62 -8.55
N ALA A 66 -2.89 4.67 -8.56
CA ALA A 66 -4.31 4.57 -8.82
C ALA A 66 -4.85 5.77 -9.60
N VAL A 67 -5.97 5.54 -10.29
CA VAL A 67 -6.69 6.55 -11.07
C VAL A 67 -8.18 6.49 -10.76
N ILE A 68 -8.81 7.65 -10.61
CA ILE A 68 -10.27 7.77 -10.53
C ILE A 68 -10.78 8.40 -11.81
N TYR A 69 -11.85 7.83 -12.38
CA TYR A 69 -12.54 8.39 -13.54
C TYR A 69 -13.90 8.99 -13.17
N ALA A 70 -14.25 10.10 -13.82
CA ALA A 70 -15.54 10.76 -13.70
C ALA A 70 -15.99 11.37 -15.04
N GLN A 71 -17.27 11.72 -15.14
CA GLN A 71 -17.82 12.32 -16.37
C GLN A 71 -17.71 13.85 -16.38
N SER A 72 -17.40 14.46 -15.23
CA SER A 72 -17.22 15.89 -15.08
C SER A 72 -16.24 16.21 -13.96
N GLU A 73 -15.61 17.38 -14.02
CA GLU A 73 -14.68 17.87 -12.99
C GLU A 73 -15.35 17.96 -11.60
N ALA A 74 -16.62 18.41 -11.54
CA ALA A 74 -17.37 18.51 -10.29
C ALA A 74 -17.61 17.13 -9.64
N GLU A 75 -17.95 16.12 -10.45
CA GLU A 75 -18.09 14.75 -9.99
C GLU A 75 -16.73 14.15 -9.58
N LEU A 76 -15.66 14.47 -10.32
CA LEU A 76 -14.30 14.02 -10.03
C LEU A 76 -13.86 14.48 -8.63
N LEU A 77 -14.04 15.77 -8.33
CA LEU A 77 -13.70 16.34 -7.04
C LEU A 77 -14.51 15.70 -5.90
N LEU A 78 -15.80 15.45 -6.13
CA LEU A 78 -16.67 14.79 -5.16
C LEU A 78 -16.19 13.36 -4.87
N LYS A 79 -15.92 12.56 -5.92
CA LYS A 79 -15.44 11.18 -5.80
C LYS A 79 -14.09 11.11 -5.10
N TYR A 80 -13.15 11.96 -5.52
CA TYR A 80 -11.83 12.03 -4.91
C TYR A 80 -11.91 12.39 -3.43
N ASN A 81 -12.68 13.44 -3.07
CA ASN A 81 -12.85 13.84 -1.67
C ASN A 81 -13.55 12.76 -0.84
N ALA A 82 -14.58 12.11 -1.38
CA ALA A 82 -15.26 11.00 -0.71
C ALA A 82 -14.30 9.83 -0.45
N PHE A 83 -13.44 9.50 -1.42
CA PHE A 83 -12.43 8.47 -1.26
C PHE A 83 -11.37 8.84 -0.21
N VAL A 84 -10.76 10.02 -0.32
CA VAL A 84 -9.71 10.45 0.62
C VAL A 84 -10.25 10.57 2.03
N THR A 85 -11.37 11.27 2.23
CA THR A 85 -11.90 11.50 3.58
C THR A 85 -12.60 10.28 4.15
N GLY A 86 -13.39 9.57 3.34
CA GLY A 86 -14.22 8.46 3.79
C GLY A 86 -13.51 7.11 3.83
N VAL A 87 -12.49 6.90 2.99
CA VAL A 87 -11.81 5.60 2.87
C VAL A 87 -10.38 5.65 3.40
N LEU A 88 -9.61 6.71 3.06
CA LEU A 88 -8.21 6.79 3.49
C LEU A 88 -8.04 7.34 4.90
N LEU A 89 -8.74 8.42 5.24
CA LEU A 89 -8.57 9.15 6.50
C LEU A 89 -9.50 8.66 7.63
N ALA A 90 -10.64 8.04 7.31
CA ALA A 90 -11.61 7.62 8.32
C ALA A 90 -11.14 6.42 9.18
N PRO A 91 -10.58 5.33 8.61
CA PRO A 91 -10.15 4.19 9.40
C PRO A 91 -8.68 4.31 9.85
N ALA A 92 -8.36 3.75 11.02
CA ALA A 92 -6.97 3.69 11.50
C ALA A 92 -6.07 2.77 10.66
N ARG A 93 -6.66 1.76 10.01
CA ARG A 93 -6.01 0.85 9.06
C ARG A 93 -6.95 0.52 7.91
N ILE A 94 -6.38 0.37 6.74
CA ILE A 94 -7.05 0.03 5.49
C ILE A 94 -6.71 -1.42 5.17
N THR A 95 -7.69 -2.23 4.80
CA THR A 95 -7.43 -3.58 4.29
C THR A 95 -7.44 -3.56 2.78
N VAL A 96 -6.33 -3.99 2.17
CA VAL A 96 -6.19 -4.16 0.73
C VAL A 96 -6.17 -5.64 0.42
N ASP A 97 -7.21 -6.13 -0.23
CA ASP A 97 -7.32 -7.53 -0.64
C ASP A 97 -6.91 -7.64 -2.11
N ALA A 98 -5.76 -8.26 -2.35
CA ALA A 98 -5.30 -8.59 -3.69
C ALA A 98 -5.83 -9.96 -4.06
N VAL A 99 -6.99 -10.00 -4.73
CA VAL A 99 -7.71 -11.26 -5.03
C VAL A 99 -6.86 -12.19 -5.88
N GLY A 100 -6.15 -11.65 -6.88
CA GLY A 100 -5.23 -12.43 -7.73
C GLY A 100 -4.03 -13.03 -6.99
N LEU A 101 -3.71 -12.54 -5.79
CA LEU A 101 -2.65 -13.08 -4.93
C LEU A 101 -3.18 -13.95 -3.79
N ASN A 102 -4.51 -14.02 -3.62
CA ASN A 102 -5.18 -14.60 -2.45
C ASN A 102 -4.60 -14.09 -1.12
N ARG A 103 -4.30 -12.79 -1.04
CA ARG A 103 -3.66 -12.16 0.13
C ARG A 103 -4.35 -10.88 0.53
N ARG A 104 -4.54 -10.73 1.85
CA ARG A 104 -5.02 -9.52 2.52
C ARG A 104 -3.85 -8.80 3.19
N PHE A 105 -3.75 -7.50 2.93
CA PHE A 105 -2.76 -6.61 3.52
C PHE A 105 -3.48 -5.63 4.44
N SER A 106 -3.04 -5.52 5.69
CA SER A 106 -3.55 -4.50 6.62
C SER A 106 -2.52 -3.37 6.69
N LEU A 107 -2.84 -2.27 6.04
CA LEU A 107 -1.92 -1.16 5.80
C LEU A 107 -2.41 0.10 6.52
N ARG A 108 -1.48 0.96 6.92
CA ARG A 108 -1.79 2.27 7.50
C ARG A 108 -1.59 3.36 6.46
N TYR A 109 -2.52 4.30 6.39
CA TYR A 109 -2.37 5.47 5.52
C TYR A 109 -1.21 6.38 6.00
N GLU A 110 -0.40 6.84 5.06
CA GLU A 110 0.65 7.84 5.31
C GLU A 110 0.37 9.13 4.55
N SER A 111 0.25 9.05 3.22
CA SER A 111 0.05 10.22 2.38
C SER A 111 -0.53 9.86 1.01
N VAL A 112 -0.96 10.88 0.27
CA VAL A 112 -1.16 10.79 -1.18
C VAL A 112 -0.07 11.63 -1.85
N SER A 113 0.50 11.12 -2.95
CA SER A 113 1.54 11.80 -3.71
C SER A 113 1.30 11.68 -5.21
N ASN A 114 2.08 12.42 -6.01
CA ASN A 114 2.02 12.40 -7.48
C ASN A 114 0.61 12.64 -8.05
N THR A 115 -0.17 13.50 -7.40
CA THR A 115 -1.53 13.81 -7.83
C THR A 115 -1.49 14.68 -9.10
N VAL A 116 -2.06 14.15 -10.18
CA VAL A 116 -2.23 14.84 -11.46
C VAL A 116 -3.72 14.92 -11.75
N TRP A 117 -4.22 16.13 -11.91
CA TRP A 117 -5.62 16.41 -12.18
C TRP A 117 -5.82 16.67 -13.67
N ASN A 118 -6.76 15.95 -14.27
CA ASN A 118 -7.26 16.17 -15.61
C ASN A 118 -8.78 16.46 -15.55
N GLU A 119 -9.41 16.78 -16.67
CA GLU A 119 -10.84 17.12 -16.72
C GLU A 119 -11.76 15.95 -16.35
N THR A 120 -11.35 14.73 -16.68
CA THR A 120 -12.16 13.51 -16.53
C THR A 120 -11.56 12.47 -15.60
N ASP A 121 -10.32 12.70 -15.15
CA ASP A 121 -9.55 11.72 -14.40
C ASP A 121 -8.56 12.38 -13.46
N VAL A 122 -8.27 11.69 -12.35
CA VAL A 122 -7.23 12.08 -11.42
C VAL A 122 -6.36 10.88 -11.13
N THR A 123 -5.07 11.02 -11.43
CA THR A 123 -4.06 9.98 -11.17
C THR A 123 -3.28 10.35 -9.92
N PHE A 124 -3.03 9.40 -9.02
CA PHE A 124 -2.30 9.63 -7.79
C PHE A 124 -1.70 8.32 -7.24
N ALA A 125 -0.70 8.45 -6.38
CA ALA A 125 -0.12 7.33 -5.64
C ALA A 125 -0.59 7.37 -4.18
N ILE A 126 -1.21 6.28 -3.73
CA ILE A 126 -1.61 6.08 -2.33
C ILE A 126 -0.40 5.50 -1.58
N ASN A 127 0.20 6.30 -0.71
CA ASN A 127 1.32 5.85 0.12
C ASN A 127 0.79 5.26 1.42
N LEU A 128 1.04 3.97 1.57
CA LEU A 128 0.63 3.16 2.70
C LEU A 128 1.86 2.57 3.38
N ILE A 129 1.74 2.21 4.64
CA ILE A 129 2.78 1.53 5.40
C ILE A 129 2.26 0.18 5.88
N ASP A 130 3.00 -0.87 5.56
CA ASP A 130 2.86 -2.17 6.18
C ASP A 130 3.75 -2.22 7.43
N ASP A 131 3.14 -2.03 8.60
CA ASP A 131 3.83 -2.07 9.89
C ASP A 131 4.23 -3.52 10.28
N PHE A 132 3.63 -4.55 9.65
CA PHE A 132 3.84 -5.96 9.98
C PHE A 132 4.04 -6.84 8.73
N PRO A 133 5.06 -6.59 7.91
CA PRO A 133 5.19 -7.17 6.57
C PRO A 133 5.52 -8.68 6.55
N ALA A 134 5.82 -9.27 7.71
CA ALA A 134 6.03 -10.70 7.85
C ALA A 134 4.71 -11.49 7.99
N THR A 135 3.60 -10.82 8.31
CA THR A 135 2.30 -11.47 8.52
C THR A 135 1.63 -11.71 7.17
N ILE A 136 1.40 -12.98 6.83
CA ILE A 136 0.62 -13.35 5.64
C ILE A 136 -0.79 -13.71 6.10
N THR A 137 -1.76 -12.91 5.69
CA THR A 137 -3.18 -13.16 5.97
C THR A 137 -3.87 -13.62 4.69
N PRO A 138 -4.35 -14.89 4.62
CA PRO A 138 -5.15 -15.34 3.49
C PRO A 138 -6.50 -14.63 3.45
N ILE A 139 -7.08 -14.50 2.26
CA ILE A 139 -8.45 -14.02 2.11
C ILE A 139 -9.38 -15.18 2.52
N PRO A 140 -10.39 -14.94 3.39
CA PRO A 140 -11.36 -15.97 3.79
C PRO A 140 -12.33 -16.34 2.67
#